data_AF-A0A7K8SDH1-F1
#
_entry.id   AF-A0A7K8SDH1-F1
#
_cell.length_a   1.000
_cell.length_b   1.000
_cell.length_c   1.000
_cell.angle_alpha   90.00
_cell.angle_beta   90.00
_cell.angle_gamma   90.00
#
_symmetry.space_group_name_H-M   'P 1'
#
loop_
_entity.id
_entity.type
_entity.pdbx_description
1 polymer ?
#
loop_
_entity_poly.entity_id
_entity_poly.type
_entity_poly.pdbx_seq_one_letter_code
_entity_poly.pdbx_strand_id
1 'polypeptide(L)'
;RVPSRSGSRESLVPPPELDLTGDNVIVRPVHGSLVGERFCFQVITPGCSRSFGCSSLAERDRWIEELRRTAQPNKDNCERLDLSLTLCLFEGRHLPPRRRLRCHLQLDGAVFARTTAKPAGADGQLFWGELFHLAALPPARALTVTLCHHHDPAGWHPLASVTIPLAELAAAARQPLERWYTLSGAGAEPAPALRLRGRYRQVRVLPIVRYKELAEFITFHYRELCGRLEPAIAARHKEELAGALVRVLQSTGKAKSFLIDLGVAELDRFDEHEALIFRENTLATKAIDE
;
A
#
# COMPACT_ATOMS: atom_id res chain seq x y z
N ARG A 1 20.94 -3.12 11.86
CA ARG A 1 20.68 -2.68 13.26
C ARG A 1 19.24 -3.03 13.62
N VAL A 2 19.03 -3.68 14.75
CA VAL A 2 17.73 -4.15 15.25
C VAL A 2 16.80 -2.94 15.50
N PRO A 3 15.50 -2.98 15.11
CA PRO A 3 14.55 -1.98 15.61
C PRO A 3 14.41 -2.17 17.12
N SER A 4 14.75 -1.13 17.90
CA SER A 4 14.64 -1.15 19.35
C SER A 4 13.22 -1.49 19.78
N ARG A 5 13.08 -2.55 20.59
CA ARG A 5 11.85 -2.87 21.32
C ARG A 5 11.65 -1.83 22.44
N SER A 6 11.08 -0.70 22.10
CA SER A 6 10.33 0.14 23.04
C SER A 6 8.90 0.20 22.52
N GLY A 7 8.06 -0.72 22.99
CA GLY A 7 6.62 -0.55 22.89
C GLY A 7 6.22 0.53 23.90
N SER A 8 6.42 1.80 23.54
CA SER A 8 5.84 2.89 24.32
C SER A 8 4.37 2.99 23.92
N ARG A 9 3.52 2.74 24.91
CA ARG A 9 2.07 2.90 24.86
C ARG A 9 1.70 4.39 24.93
N GLU A 10 2.40 5.21 24.15
CA GLU A 10 2.22 6.66 24.08
C GLU A 10 1.25 6.96 22.94
N SER A 11 -0.02 6.62 23.15
CA SER A 11 -1.09 7.36 22.51
C SER A 11 -1.12 8.77 23.11
N LEU A 12 -1.27 9.76 22.23
CA LEU A 12 -1.62 11.17 22.51
C LEU A 12 -0.50 12.20 22.72
N VAL A 13 0.78 11.92 22.41
CA VAL A 13 1.81 12.97 22.42
C VAL A 13 2.46 13.07 21.04
N PRO A 14 2.57 14.27 20.40
CA PRO A 14 3.42 14.44 19.22
C PRO A 14 4.81 13.89 19.57
N PRO A 15 5.49 13.10 18.69
CA PRO A 15 6.70 12.40 19.08
C PRO A 15 7.70 13.41 19.65
N PRO A 16 7.93 13.43 20.98
CA PRO A 16 8.80 14.43 21.56
C PRO A 16 10.22 14.09 21.09
N GLU A 17 10.92 15.10 20.57
CA GLU A 17 12.35 15.04 20.23
C GLU A 17 12.73 14.06 19.10
N LEU A 18 11.93 13.96 18.03
CA LEU A 18 12.48 13.44 16.77
C LEU A 18 13.24 14.56 16.05
N ASP A 19 14.56 14.44 15.98
CA ASP A 19 15.34 15.25 15.06
C ASP A 19 15.05 14.79 13.63
N LEU A 20 14.17 15.55 12.97
CA LEU A 20 13.82 15.39 11.56
C LEU A 20 14.70 16.28 10.67
N THR A 21 15.67 16.99 11.25
CA THR A 21 16.59 17.84 10.51
C THR A 21 17.73 17.00 9.95
N GLY A 22 17.61 16.62 8.68
CA GLY A 22 18.67 15.88 8.00
C GLY A 22 18.20 15.17 6.75
N ASP A 23 19.15 14.97 5.83
CA ASP A 23 18.93 14.11 4.67
C ASP A 23 18.78 12.66 5.15
N ASN A 24 17.82 11.92 4.57
CA ASN A 24 17.53 10.50 4.81
C ASN A 24 16.56 10.14 5.96
N VAL A 25 15.66 11.04 6.36
CA VAL A 25 14.52 10.64 7.19
C VAL A 25 13.53 9.84 6.36
N ILE A 26 13.25 8.59 6.77
CA ILE A 26 12.24 7.73 6.14
C ILE A 26 11.08 7.57 7.12
N VAL A 27 9.92 8.09 6.73
CA VAL A 27 8.65 7.84 7.40
C VAL A 27 7.84 6.89 6.54
N ARG A 28 7.49 5.71 7.05
CA ARG A 28 6.77 4.69 6.29
C ARG A 28 5.67 4.01 7.10
N PRO A 29 4.58 3.55 6.47
CA PRO A 29 3.64 2.67 7.14
C PRO A 29 4.33 1.35 7.50
N VAL A 30 3.96 0.80 8.65
CA VAL A 30 4.41 -0.51 9.12
C VAL A 30 3.24 -1.46 9.03
N HIS A 31 3.44 -2.59 8.36
CA HIS A 31 2.41 -3.62 8.32
C HIS A 31 2.18 -4.17 9.73
N GLY A 32 0.92 -4.29 10.15
CA GLY A 32 0.58 -4.65 11.53
C GLY A 32 1.15 -6.00 11.98
N SER A 33 1.46 -6.90 11.04
CA SER A 33 2.14 -8.17 11.32
C SER A 33 3.56 -8.02 11.93
N LEU A 34 4.18 -6.84 11.85
CA LEU A 34 5.53 -6.60 12.38
C LEU A 34 5.52 -6.18 13.84
N VAL A 35 4.54 -5.37 14.23
CA VAL A 35 4.43 -4.73 15.54
C VAL A 35 3.30 -5.31 16.40
N GLY A 36 2.40 -6.10 15.81
CA GLY A 36 1.27 -6.73 16.51
C GLY A 36 0.05 -5.81 16.65
N GLU A 37 0.16 -4.55 16.22
CA GLU A 37 -0.89 -3.54 16.28
C GLU A 37 -1.34 -3.13 14.87
N ARG A 38 -2.57 -2.64 14.75
CA ARG A 38 -3.09 -2.08 13.49
C ARG A 38 -2.70 -0.60 13.40
N PHE A 39 -2.60 -0.09 12.19
CA PHE A 39 -2.38 1.34 11.90
C PHE A 39 -1.06 1.91 12.46
N CYS A 40 0.06 1.20 12.25
CA CYS A 40 1.36 1.67 12.73
C CYS A 40 2.20 2.30 11.63
N PHE A 41 3.14 3.16 12.01
CA PHE A 41 4.16 3.71 11.13
C PHE A 41 5.53 3.66 11.82
N GLN A 42 6.58 3.90 11.05
CA GLN A 42 7.95 3.93 11.55
C GLN A 42 8.68 5.13 10.98
N VAL A 43 9.45 5.77 11.85
CA VAL A 43 10.39 6.85 11.52
C VAL A 43 11.79 6.28 11.66
N ILE A 44 12.56 6.37 10.58
CA ILE A 44 13.96 5.93 10.50
C ILE A 44 14.79 7.18 10.22
N THR A 45 15.75 7.45 11.09
CA THR A 45 16.80 8.45 10.92
C THR A 45 18.16 7.74 10.92
N PRO A 46 19.26 8.41 10.56
CA PRO A 46 20.60 7.80 10.62
C PRO A 46 20.96 7.24 12.01
N GLY A 47 20.42 7.84 13.07
CA GLY A 47 20.69 7.47 14.47
C GLY A 47 19.69 6.50 15.09
N CYS A 48 18.42 6.47 14.64
CA CYS A 48 17.38 5.67 15.29
C CYS A 48 16.29 5.16 14.34
N SER A 49 15.59 4.11 14.77
CA SER A 49 14.41 3.60 14.09
C SER A 49 13.32 3.33 15.13
N ARG A 50 12.25 4.13 15.13
CA ARG A 50 11.15 4.04 16.11
C ARG A 50 9.83 3.77 15.40
N SER A 51 9.01 2.89 15.97
CA SER A 51 7.69 2.56 15.47
C SER A 51 6.62 3.14 16.39
N PHE A 52 5.52 3.60 15.81
CA PHE A 52 4.42 4.28 16.49
C PHE A 52 3.09 3.62 16.11
N GLY A 53 2.20 3.42 17.08
CA GLY A 53 0.83 2.94 16.86
C GLY A 53 -0.16 4.10 16.79
N CYS A 54 -1.26 3.91 16.05
CA CYS A 54 -2.34 4.89 15.93
C CYS A 54 -3.70 4.22 16.20
N SER A 55 -4.69 5.02 16.59
CA SER A 55 -6.06 4.54 16.85
C SER A 55 -6.82 4.22 15.56
N SER A 56 -6.47 4.85 14.44
CA SER A 56 -7.13 4.68 13.15
C SER A 56 -6.18 4.83 11.97
N LEU A 57 -6.63 4.34 10.80
CA LEU A 57 -5.92 4.51 9.53
C LEU A 57 -5.73 6.00 9.19
N ALA A 58 -6.77 6.80 9.35
CA ALA A 58 -6.75 8.23 9.05
C ALA A 58 -5.76 8.99 9.95
N GLU A 59 -5.67 8.63 11.23
CA GLU A 59 -4.67 9.20 12.14
C GLU A 59 -3.25 8.84 11.72
N ARG A 60 -3.01 7.56 11.40
CA ARG A 60 -1.70 7.10 10.90
C ARG A 60 -1.28 7.86 9.65
N ASP A 61 -2.17 7.98 8.68
CA ASP A 61 -1.86 8.62 7.40
C ASP A 61 -1.62 10.12 7.57
N ARG A 62 -2.35 10.78 8.47
CA ARG A 62 -2.10 12.17 8.87
C ARG A 62 -0.70 12.33 9.48
N TRP A 63 -0.33 11.50 10.44
CA TRP A 63 1.01 11.55 11.06
C TRP A 63 2.12 11.31 10.06
N ILE A 64 1.97 10.31 9.19
CA ILE A 64 2.95 10.03 8.13
C ILE A 64 3.12 11.26 7.23
N GLU A 65 2.03 11.89 6.81
CA GLU A 65 2.08 13.04 5.90
C GLU A 65 2.71 14.27 6.57
N GLU A 66 2.34 14.57 7.82
CA GLU A 66 2.88 15.68 8.58
C GLU A 66 4.39 15.54 8.85
N LEU A 67 4.83 14.35 9.26
CA LEU A 67 6.25 14.06 9.49
C LEU A 67 7.05 14.10 8.19
N ARG A 68 6.50 13.59 7.08
CA ARG A 68 7.13 13.69 5.76
C ARG A 68 7.26 15.14 5.29
N ARG A 69 6.22 15.95 5.50
CA ARG A 69 6.25 17.39 5.15
C ARG A 69 7.29 18.13 5.98
N THR A 70 7.40 17.80 7.26
CA THR A 70 8.41 18.40 8.16
C THR A 70 9.83 18.00 7.74
N ALA A 71 10.05 16.72 7.41
CA ALA A 71 11.34 16.22 6.97
C ALA A 71 11.73 16.67 5.55
N GLN A 72 10.75 16.91 4.68
CA GLN A 72 10.95 17.30 3.28
C GLN A 72 9.98 18.42 2.87
N PRO A 73 10.20 19.67 3.34
CA PRO A 73 9.27 20.78 3.09
C PRO A 73 9.17 21.14 1.60
N ASN A 74 10.21 20.86 0.82
CA ASN A 74 10.25 21.10 -0.63
C ASN A 74 9.79 19.91 -1.47
N LYS A 75 9.28 18.82 -0.88
CA LYS A 75 8.91 17.57 -1.57
C LYS A 75 8.01 17.80 -2.79
N ASP A 76 7.09 18.76 -2.71
CA ASP A 76 6.17 19.08 -3.81
C ASP A 76 6.79 19.95 -4.90
N ASN A 77 7.88 20.65 -4.62
CA ASN A 77 8.59 21.50 -5.59
C ASN A 77 9.70 20.76 -6.33
N CYS A 78 9.93 19.48 -6.02
CA CYS A 78 10.98 18.67 -6.62
C CYS A 78 10.40 17.45 -7.33
N GLU A 79 11.10 17.00 -8.37
CA GLU A 79 10.83 15.71 -8.98
C GLU A 79 11.17 14.59 -7.98
N ARG A 80 10.28 13.59 -7.88
CA ARG A 80 10.45 12.47 -6.96
C ARG A 80 9.94 11.17 -7.56
N LEU A 81 10.45 10.06 -7.04
CA LEU A 81 9.94 8.73 -7.34
C LEU A 81 9.00 8.27 -6.22
N ASP A 82 7.78 7.92 -6.58
CA ASP A 82 6.86 7.20 -5.71
C ASP A 82 6.91 5.69 -6.03
N LEU A 83 7.23 4.89 -5.03
CA LEU A 83 7.52 3.47 -5.16
C LEU A 83 6.51 2.68 -4.32
N SER A 84 5.88 1.66 -4.91
CA SER A 84 4.93 0.80 -4.20
C SER A 84 4.96 -0.65 -4.66
N LEU A 85 4.62 -1.56 -3.76
CA LEU A 85 4.46 -2.99 -4.02
C LEU A 85 3.10 -3.45 -3.52
N THR A 86 2.30 -4.01 -4.44
CA THR A 86 1.11 -4.80 -4.08
C THR A 86 1.46 -6.26 -4.27
N LEU A 87 1.29 -7.09 -3.24
CA LEU A 87 1.64 -8.51 -3.25
C LEU A 87 0.52 -9.34 -2.61
N CYS A 88 0.06 -10.38 -3.30
CA CYS A 88 -0.79 -11.43 -2.75
C CYS A 88 0.03 -12.70 -2.58
N LEU A 89 0.08 -13.24 -1.37
CA LEU A 89 0.63 -14.56 -1.10
C LEU A 89 -0.52 -15.55 -0.93
N PHE A 90 -0.75 -16.37 -1.96
CA PHE A 90 -1.90 -17.27 -2.00
C PHE A 90 -1.65 -18.52 -1.18
N GLU A 91 -0.71 -19.34 -1.62
CA GLU A 91 -0.55 -20.70 -1.12
C GLU A 91 0.88 -21.20 -1.31
N GLY A 92 1.20 -22.26 -0.58
CA GLY A 92 2.42 -23.01 -0.76
C GLY A 92 2.15 -24.50 -0.84
N ARG A 93 3.07 -25.20 -1.51
CA ARG A 93 3.05 -26.66 -1.68
C ARG A 93 4.42 -27.24 -1.33
N HIS A 94 4.42 -28.52 -1.00
CA HIS A 94 5.63 -29.25 -0.59
C HIS A 94 6.30 -28.61 0.63
N LEU A 95 5.48 -28.05 1.52
CA LEU A 95 5.93 -27.45 2.77
C LEU A 95 6.08 -28.53 3.86
N PRO A 96 6.90 -28.29 4.90
CA PRO A 96 7.00 -29.20 6.04
C PRO A 96 5.61 -29.50 6.65
N PRO A 97 5.14 -30.76 6.62
CA PRO A 97 3.78 -31.09 6.98
C PRO A 97 3.54 -30.91 8.48
N ARG A 98 2.31 -30.52 8.86
CA ARG A 98 1.88 -30.32 10.26
C ARG A 98 2.72 -29.29 11.05
N ARG A 99 3.52 -28.46 10.37
CA ARG A 99 4.27 -27.35 10.98
C ARG A 99 3.47 -26.06 10.85
N ARG A 100 3.54 -25.20 11.87
CA ARG A 100 2.96 -23.84 11.80
C ARG A 100 3.96 -22.90 11.16
N LEU A 101 3.65 -22.45 9.96
CA LEU A 101 4.55 -21.71 9.08
C LEU A 101 4.01 -20.30 8.81
N ARG A 102 4.93 -19.38 8.56
CA ARG A 102 4.67 -18.02 8.09
C ARG A 102 5.73 -17.60 7.09
N CYS A 103 5.43 -16.60 6.29
CA CYS A 103 6.37 -16.00 5.36
C CYS A 103 6.75 -14.60 5.83
N HIS A 104 8.03 -14.25 5.75
CA HIS A 104 8.52 -12.88 5.92
C HIS A 104 8.73 -12.26 4.53
N LEU A 105 8.26 -11.03 4.37
CA LEU A 105 8.42 -10.24 3.14
C LEU A 105 9.48 -9.18 3.37
N GLN A 106 10.59 -9.30 2.65
CA GLN A 106 11.75 -8.42 2.78
C GLN A 106 12.04 -7.68 1.48
N LEU A 107 12.42 -6.41 1.58
CA LEU A 107 12.96 -5.64 0.47
C LEU A 107 14.41 -5.31 0.77
N ASP A 108 15.33 -5.80 -0.05
CA ASP A 108 16.79 -5.69 0.13
C ASP A 108 17.24 -5.99 1.59
N GLY A 109 16.66 -7.06 2.17
CA GLY A 109 16.96 -7.55 3.53
C GLY A 109 16.12 -6.95 4.66
N ALA A 110 15.52 -5.77 4.48
CA ALA A 110 14.66 -5.16 5.49
C ALA A 110 13.25 -5.80 5.46
N VAL A 111 12.71 -6.19 6.62
CA VAL A 111 11.37 -6.80 6.71
C VAL A 111 10.27 -5.72 6.62
N PHE A 112 9.31 -5.91 5.71
CA PHE A 112 8.18 -5.00 5.51
C PHE A 112 6.84 -5.59 5.95
N ALA A 113 6.68 -6.90 5.88
CA ALA A 113 5.47 -7.58 6.32
C ALA A 113 5.73 -9.06 6.62
N ARG A 114 4.76 -9.71 7.25
CA ARG A 114 4.73 -11.15 7.52
C ARG A 114 3.33 -11.67 7.30
N THR A 115 3.20 -12.89 6.81
CA THR A 115 1.90 -13.56 6.80
C THR A 115 1.49 -14.02 8.19
N THR A 116 0.21 -14.35 8.35
CA THR A 116 -0.27 -15.07 9.52
C THR A 116 0.37 -16.46 9.59
N ALA A 117 0.58 -16.94 10.82
CA ALA A 117 1.19 -18.24 11.05
C ALA A 117 0.13 -19.35 11.03
N LYS A 118 0.09 -20.15 9.96
CA LYS A 118 -0.93 -21.18 9.72
C LYS A 118 -0.29 -22.58 9.73
N PRO A 119 -0.99 -23.61 10.23
CA PRO A 119 -0.50 -24.99 10.15
C PRO A 119 -0.58 -25.50 8.71
N ALA A 120 0.51 -26.05 8.18
CA ALA A 120 0.50 -26.77 6.92
C ALA A 120 -0.28 -28.08 7.05
N GLY A 121 -1.00 -28.46 5.99
CA GLY A 121 -1.69 -29.73 5.87
C GLY A 121 -0.75 -30.93 5.98
N ALA A 122 -1.33 -32.13 6.14
CA ALA A 122 -0.55 -33.37 6.15
C ALA A 122 0.10 -33.66 4.79
N ASP A 123 -0.49 -33.12 3.72
CA ASP A 123 -0.04 -33.16 2.32
C ASP A 123 0.99 -32.07 1.98
N GLY A 124 1.39 -31.24 2.97
CA GLY A 124 2.34 -30.15 2.76
C GLY A 124 1.76 -28.95 1.99
N GLN A 125 0.44 -28.84 1.88
CA GLN A 125 -0.22 -27.66 1.33
C GLN A 125 -0.55 -26.64 2.43
N LEU A 126 -0.52 -25.35 2.08
CA LEU A 126 -0.90 -24.27 3.00
C LEU A 126 -1.45 -23.07 2.25
N PHE A 127 -2.64 -22.61 2.62
CA PHE A 127 -3.29 -21.44 2.02
C PHE A 127 -3.29 -20.22 2.97
N TRP A 128 -2.65 -19.14 2.55
CA TRP A 128 -2.68 -17.84 3.23
C TRP A 128 -3.78 -16.93 2.68
N GLY A 129 -3.76 -16.68 1.36
CA GLY A 129 -4.69 -15.75 0.70
C GLY A 129 -4.53 -14.30 1.18
N GLU A 130 -3.31 -13.89 1.56
CA GLU A 130 -3.07 -12.60 2.21
C GLU A 130 -2.55 -11.54 1.23
N LEU A 131 -3.17 -10.35 1.27
CA LEU A 131 -2.85 -9.20 0.43
C LEU A 131 -2.08 -8.15 1.22
N PHE A 132 -0.97 -7.69 0.64
CA PHE A 132 -0.09 -6.68 1.20
C PHE A 132 -0.03 -5.47 0.25
N HIS A 133 -0.32 -4.30 0.79
CA HIS A 133 -0.12 -3.02 0.11
C HIS A 133 0.99 -2.24 0.83
N LEU A 134 2.16 -2.17 0.19
CA LEU A 134 3.32 -1.46 0.71
C LEU A 134 3.52 -0.21 -0.15
N ALA A 135 3.10 0.95 0.35
CA ALA A 135 3.23 2.23 -0.33
C ALA A 135 4.46 3.01 0.16
N ALA A 136 4.90 3.98 -0.65
CA ALA A 136 6.00 4.89 -0.34
C ALA A 136 7.25 4.15 0.18
N LEU A 137 7.67 3.17 -0.62
CA LEU A 137 8.83 2.34 -0.36
C LEU A 137 10.14 3.14 -0.58
N PRO A 138 11.20 2.84 0.17
CA PRO A 138 12.55 3.24 -0.26
C PRO A 138 12.90 2.55 -1.59
N PRO A 139 13.87 3.09 -2.35
CA PRO A 139 14.45 2.38 -3.49
C PRO A 139 14.89 0.98 -3.08
N ALA A 140 14.41 -0.03 -3.80
CA ALA A 140 14.71 -1.43 -3.55
C ALA A 140 14.95 -2.15 -4.88
N ARG A 141 15.72 -3.23 -4.85
CA ARG A 141 16.06 -4.04 -6.04
C ARG A 141 15.38 -5.39 -6.05
N ALA A 142 15.21 -6.02 -4.89
CA ALA A 142 14.66 -7.36 -4.80
C ALA A 142 13.67 -7.54 -3.65
N LEU A 143 12.65 -8.35 -3.91
CA LEU A 143 11.74 -8.91 -2.91
C LEU A 143 12.26 -10.29 -2.50
N THR A 144 12.56 -10.48 -1.21
CA THR A 144 12.84 -11.80 -0.66
C THR A 144 11.64 -12.28 0.15
N VAL A 145 11.13 -13.46 -0.19
CA VAL A 145 10.06 -14.14 0.55
C VAL A 145 10.67 -15.33 1.26
N THR A 146 10.65 -15.28 2.59
CA THR A 146 11.34 -16.24 3.44
C THR A 146 10.34 -17.05 4.26
N LEU A 147 10.37 -18.38 4.14
CA LEU A 147 9.53 -19.29 4.90
C LEU A 147 10.16 -19.55 6.28
N CYS A 148 9.42 -19.27 7.34
CA CYS A 148 9.89 -19.38 8.72
C CYS A 148 8.96 -20.28 9.55
N HIS A 149 9.52 -20.96 10.56
CA HIS A 149 8.72 -21.59 11.60
C HIS A 149 8.08 -20.53 12.49
N HIS A 150 6.89 -20.79 13.04
CA HIS A 150 6.25 -19.86 13.98
C HIS A 150 7.10 -19.59 15.24
N HIS A 151 7.98 -20.51 15.64
CA HIS A 151 8.85 -20.32 16.80
C HIS A 151 10.06 -19.41 16.51
N ASP A 152 10.27 -19.01 15.26
CA ASP A 152 11.29 -18.04 14.87
C ASP A 152 10.64 -16.73 14.38
N PRO A 153 10.13 -15.89 15.30
CA PRO A 153 9.47 -14.64 14.94
C PRO A 153 10.43 -13.63 14.30
N ALA A 154 11.73 -13.75 14.56
CA ALA A 154 12.72 -12.84 14.02
C ALA A 154 13.30 -13.33 12.68
N GLY A 155 13.15 -14.61 12.34
CA GLY A 155 13.54 -15.16 11.04
C GLY A 155 15.04 -15.40 10.91
N TRP A 156 15.72 -15.75 12.01
CA TRP A 156 17.16 -16.04 12.03
C TRP A 156 17.49 -17.39 11.41
N HIS A 157 16.55 -18.32 11.44
CA HIS A 157 16.68 -19.70 10.97
C HIS A 157 15.59 -19.96 9.92
N PRO A 158 15.71 -19.37 8.73
CA PRO A 158 14.75 -19.57 7.66
C PRO A 158 14.80 -21.02 7.16
N LEU A 159 13.62 -21.57 6.84
CA LEU A 159 13.49 -22.93 6.28
C LEU A 159 13.84 -22.96 4.79
N ALA A 160 13.38 -21.95 4.06
CA ALA A 160 13.66 -21.75 2.65
C ALA A 160 13.32 -20.31 2.27
N SER A 161 13.83 -19.84 1.14
CA SER A 161 13.52 -18.49 0.65
C SER A 161 13.54 -18.42 -0.87
N VAL A 162 12.91 -17.39 -1.42
CA VAL A 162 13.05 -17.01 -2.83
C VAL A 162 13.31 -15.52 -2.92
N THR A 163 14.17 -15.13 -3.86
CA THR A 163 14.46 -13.73 -4.16
C THR A 163 14.00 -13.42 -5.58
N ILE A 164 13.11 -12.43 -5.69
CA ILE A 164 12.46 -12.01 -6.94
C ILE A 164 12.93 -10.58 -7.26
N PRO A 165 13.59 -10.35 -8.41
CA PRO A 165 13.93 -8.99 -8.83
C PRO A 165 12.67 -8.12 -8.96
N LEU A 166 12.66 -6.93 -8.36
CA LEU A 166 11.51 -6.03 -8.47
C LEU A 166 11.27 -5.55 -9.91
N ALA A 167 12.32 -5.54 -10.74
CA ALA A 167 12.21 -5.28 -12.17
C ALA A 167 11.31 -6.31 -12.89
N GLU A 168 11.31 -7.58 -12.46
CA GLU A 168 10.41 -8.62 -12.98
C GLU A 168 8.94 -8.28 -12.67
N LEU A 169 8.67 -7.83 -11.44
CA LEU A 169 7.33 -7.41 -11.00
C LEU A 169 6.89 -6.07 -11.58
N ALA A 170 7.82 -5.26 -12.09
CA ALA A 170 7.54 -3.99 -12.76
C ALA A 170 7.28 -4.14 -14.27
N ALA A 171 7.92 -5.13 -14.92
CA ALA A 171 7.82 -5.36 -16.36
C ALA A 171 6.38 -5.72 -16.81
N ALA A 172 5.54 -6.21 -15.90
CA ALA A 172 4.15 -6.51 -16.18
C ALA A 172 3.30 -5.22 -16.28
N ALA A 173 3.33 -4.60 -17.46
CA ALA A 173 2.82 -3.24 -17.69
C ALA A 173 1.32 -3.04 -17.35
N ARG A 174 0.48 -4.09 -17.48
CA ARG A 174 -0.98 -3.97 -17.32
C ARG A 174 -1.57 -4.81 -16.19
N GLN A 175 -1.02 -5.98 -15.90
CA GLN A 175 -1.56 -6.90 -14.90
C GLN A 175 -0.49 -7.31 -13.90
N PRO A 176 -0.82 -7.53 -12.61
CA PRO A 176 0.10 -8.11 -11.66
C PRO A 176 0.63 -9.48 -12.14
N LEU A 177 1.92 -9.74 -11.96
CA LEU A 177 2.54 -11.01 -12.32
C LEU A 177 2.15 -12.06 -11.28
N GLU A 178 1.48 -13.13 -11.72
CA GLU A 178 1.15 -14.30 -10.89
C GLU A 178 1.96 -15.52 -11.31
N ARG A 179 2.66 -16.15 -10.38
CA ARG A 179 3.59 -17.26 -10.67
C ARG A 179 3.85 -18.13 -9.43
N TRP A 180 4.22 -19.38 -9.68
CA TRP A 180 4.83 -20.27 -8.68
C TRP A 180 6.34 -20.05 -8.61
N TYR A 181 6.84 -19.81 -7.40
CA TYR A 181 8.26 -19.60 -7.11
C TYR A 181 8.77 -20.74 -6.24
N THR A 182 9.75 -21.48 -6.72
CA THR A 182 10.44 -22.51 -5.94
C THR A 182 11.36 -21.86 -4.90
N LEU A 183 11.35 -22.40 -3.69
CA LEU A 183 12.16 -21.89 -2.59
C LEU A 183 13.50 -22.64 -2.54
N SER A 184 14.57 -21.87 -2.36
CA SER A 184 15.92 -22.38 -2.14
C SER A 184 16.20 -22.54 -0.65
N GLY A 185 16.95 -23.58 -0.26
CA GLY A 185 17.43 -23.78 1.11
C GLY A 185 16.79 -24.92 1.89
N ALA A 186 15.67 -25.48 1.42
CA ALA A 186 15.15 -26.73 1.95
C ALA A 186 15.76 -27.90 1.16
N GLY A 187 16.54 -28.76 1.81
CA GLY A 187 17.06 -30.00 1.21
C GLY A 187 15.99 -31.08 1.00
N ALA A 188 14.73 -30.68 0.77
CA ALA A 188 13.58 -31.55 0.62
C ALA A 188 13.23 -31.70 -0.87
N GLU A 189 12.95 -32.93 -1.29
CA GLU A 189 12.44 -33.28 -2.61
C GLU A 189 11.01 -33.80 -2.48
N PRO A 190 10.00 -33.20 -3.16
CA PRO A 190 10.08 -32.04 -4.06
C PRO A 190 10.31 -30.71 -3.31
N ALA A 191 11.00 -29.77 -3.98
CA ALA A 191 11.32 -28.47 -3.40
C ALA A 191 10.05 -27.67 -3.02
N PRO A 192 10.02 -27.04 -1.83
CA PRO A 192 8.93 -26.15 -1.43
C PRO A 192 8.68 -25.04 -2.46
N ALA A 193 7.43 -24.68 -2.71
CA ALA A 193 7.09 -23.60 -3.64
C ALA A 193 5.95 -22.73 -3.11
N LEU A 194 5.95 -21.44 -3.48
CA LEU A 194 4.91 -20.46 -3.13
C LEU A 194 4.28 -19.87 -4.39
N ARG A 195 2.95 -19.69 -4.38
CA ARG A 195 2.22 -18.97 -5.42
C ARG A 195 2.02 -17.51 -4.98
N LEU A 196 2.57 -16.61 -5.76
CA LEU A 196 2.56 -15.17 -5.49
C LEU A 196 1.97 -14.42 -6.67
N ARG A 197 1.20 -13.36 -6.39
CA ARG A 197 0.82 -12.34 -7.38
C ARG A 197 1.29 -10.98 -6.95
N GLY A 198 2.19 -10.36 -7.71
CA GLY A 198 2.85 -9.12 -7.33
C GLY A 198 2.83 -8.06 -8.43
N ARG A 199 2.83 -6.78 -8.03
CA ARG A 199 3.10 -5.65 -8.92
C ARG A 199 3.96 -4.63 -8.18
N TYR A 200 5.12 -4.34 -8.74
CA TYR A 200 5.95 -3.23 -8.30
C TYR A 200 5.70 -2.03 -9.22
N ARG A 201 5.42 -0.86 -8.64
CA ARG A 201 5.16 0.38 -9.38
C ARG A 201 6.21 1.42 -9.04
N GLN A 202 6.72 2.06 -10.07
CA GLN A 202 7.59 3.22 -9.99
C GLN A 202 6.92 4.36 -10.75
N VAL A 203 6.48 5.37 -10.01
CA VAL A 203 5.79 6.53 -10.58
C VAL A 203 6.68 7.74 -10.40
N ARG A 204 7.01 8.41 -11.50
CA ARG A 204 7.75 9.67 -11.46
C ARG A 204 6.77 10.80 -11.27
N VAL A 205 6.87 11.49 -10.14
CA VAL A 205 6.05 12.63 -9.78
C VAL A 205 6.86 13.89 -10.03
N LEU A 206 6.36 14.75 -10.91
CA LEU A 206 7.00 16.01 -11.28
C LEU A 206 6.79 17.08 -10.19
N PRO A 207 7.56 18.19 -10.21
CA PRO A 207 7.26 19.35 -9.39
C PRO A 207 5.80 19.81 -9.57
N ILE A 208 5.15 20.20 -8.48
CA ILE A 208 3.71 20.52 -8.42
C ILE A 208 3.30 21.58 -9.45
N VAL A 209 4.19 22.54 -9.73
CA VAL A 209 3.98 23.58 -10.75
C VAL A 209 3.69 23.00 -12.14
N ARG A 210 4.23 21.81 -12.47
CA ARG A 210 4.00 21.13 -13.76
C ARG A 210 2.59 20.57 -13.90
N TYR A 211 1.85 20.43 -12.80
CA TYR A 211 0.47 19.96 -12.80
C TYR A 211 -0.54 21.10 -12.74
N LYS A 212 -0.10 22.37 -12.72
CA LYS A 212 -0.98 23.53 -12.54
C LYS A 212 -2.08 23.60 -13.61
N GLU A 213 -1.72 23.53 -14.88
CA GLU A 213 -2.69 23.59 -15.99
C GLU A 213 -3.68 22.42 -15.95
N LEU A 214 -3.21 21.22 -15.59
CA LEU A 214 -4.07 20.05 -15.41
C LEU A 214 -5.04 20.24 -14.23
N ALA A 215 -4.55 20.77 -13.11
CA ALA A 215 -5.37 21.06 -11.95
C ALA A 215 -6.44 22.10 -12.31
N GLU A 216 -6.06 23.21 -12.98
CA GLU A 216 -7.01 24.22 -13.47
C GLU A 216 -8.05 23.60 -14.41
N PHE A 217 -7.63 22.78 -15.37
CA PHE A 217 -8.55 22.09 -16.26
C PHE A 217 -9.56 21.24 -15.48
N ILE A 218 -9.10 20.41 -14.53
CA ILE A 218 -9.99 19.61 -13.68
C ILE A 218 -10.93 20.51 -12.87
N THR A 219 -10.41 21.58 -12.28
CA THR A 219 -11.17 22.54 -11.45
C THR A 219 -12.29 23.22 -12.22
N PHE A 220 -12.08 23.58 -13.48
CA PHE A 220 -13.07 24.31 -14.29
C PHE A 220 -13.93 23.42 -15.19
N HIS A 221 -13.47 22.20 -15.52
CA HIS A 221 -14.13 21.31 -16.48
C HIS A 221 -14.50 19.93 -15.92
N TYR A 222 -14.50 19.73 -14.60
CA TYR A 222 -14.86 18.43 -14.00
C TYR A 222 -16.21 17.88 -14.46
N ARG A 223 -17.22 18.73 -14.72
CA ARG A 223 -18.56 18.29 -15.14
C ARG A 223 -18.51 17.59 -16.50
N GLU A 224 -17.89 18.24 -17.48
CA GLU A 224 -17.72 17.70 -18.82
C GLU A 224 -16.80 16.46 -18.80
N LEU A 225 -15.73 16.51 -18.00
CA LEU A 225 -14.81 15.40 -17.82
C LEU A 225 -15.54 14.15 -17.30
N CYS A 226 -16.31 14.28 -16.22
CA CYS A 226 -17.10 13.18 -15.66
C CYS A 226 -18.14 12.66 -16.65
N GLY A 227 -18.88 13.55 -17.32
CA GLY A 227 -19.90 13.15 -18.30
C GLY A 227 -19.34 12.36 -19.48
N ARG A 228 -18.11 12.66 -19.92
CA ARG A 228 -17.43 11.91 -20.99
C ARG A 228 -16.74 10.63 -20.50
N LEU A 229 -16.14 10.65 -19.31
CA LEU A 229 -15.38 9.51 -18.80
C LEU A 229 -16.25 8.42 -18.20
N GLU A 230 -17.31 8.77 -17.47
CA GLU A 230 -18.17 7.80 -16.79
C GLU A 230 -18.71 6.69 -17.70
N PRO A 231 -19.25 6.97 -18.91
CA PRO A 231 -19.70 5.92 -19.83
C PRO A 231 -18.55 5.16 -20.49
N ALA A 232 -17.35 5.76 -20.55
CA ALA A 232 -16.20 5.19 -21.24
C ALA A 232 -15.35 4.25 -20.37
N ILE A 233 -15.46 4.34 -19.04
CA ILE A 233 -14.62 3.57 -18.10
C ILE A 233 -15.39 2.45 -17.39
N ALA A 234 -14.72 1.32 -17.19
CA ALA A 234 -15.27 0.20 -16.43
C ALA A 234 -15.54 0.60 -14.96
N ALA A 235 -16.58 0.00 -14.36
CA ALA A 235 -17.00 0.28 -12.98
C ALA A 235 -15.85 0.24 -11.97
N ARG A 236 -14.91 -0.70 -12.11
CA ARG A 236 -13.74 -0.83 -11.23
C ARG A 236 -12.80 0.39 -11.22
N HIS A 237 -12.79 1.19 -12.28
CA HIS A 237 -11.92 2.37 -12.38
C HIS A 237 -12.63 3.66 -11.94
N LYS A 238 -13.96 3.63 -11.79
CA LYS A 238 -14.74 4.80 -11.37
C LYS A 238 -14.40 5.23 -9.95
N GLU A 239 -14.15 4.26 -9.06
CA GLU A 239 -13.73 4.51 -7.68
C GLU A 239 -12.36 5.20 -7.62
N GLU A 240 -11.36 4.67 -8.33
CA GLU A 240 -10.03 5.29 -8.40
C GLU A 240 -10.08 6.71 -8.99
N LEU A 241 -10.92 6.93 -10.02
CA LEU A 241 -11.09 8.24 -10.64
C LEU A 241 -11.82 9.22 -9.72
N ALA A 242 -12.92 8.80 -9.09
CA ALA A 242 -13.71 9.64 -8.19
C ALA A 242 -12.86 10.13 -7.02
N GLY A 243 -12.16 9.22 -6.33
CA GLY A 243 -11.27 9.60 -5.23
C GLY A 243 -10.14 10.53 -5.67
N ALA A 244 -9.58 10.32 -6.88
CA ALA A 244 -8.58 11.23 -7.42
C ALA A 244 -9.15 12.65 -7.68
N LEU A 245 -10.34 12.74 -8.27
CA LEU A 245 -11.02 14.02 -8.54
C LEU A 245 -11.38 14.74 -7.24
N VAL A 246 -11.93 14.03 -6.24
CA VAL A 246 -12.23 14.60 -4.91
C VAL A 246 -10.97 15.19 -4.29
N ARG A 247 -9.85 14.46 -4.27
CA ARG A 247 -8.57 14.94 -3.72
C ARG A 247 -8.04 16.19 -4.43
N VAL A 248 -8.08 16.22 -5.76
CA VAL A 248 -7.65 17.39 -6.54
C VAL A 248 -8.57 18.58 -6.26
N LEU A 249 -9.88 18.39 -6.35
CA LEU A 249 -10.87 19.46 -6.18
C LEU A 249 -10.93 19.96 -4.73
N GLN A 250 -10.60 19.12 -3.75
CA GLN A 250 -10.42 19.54 -2.37
C GLN A 250 -9.25 20.52 -2.26
N SER A 251 -8.11 20.21 -2.90
CA SER A 251 -6.93 21.09 -2.90
C SER A 251 -7.16 22.43 -3.59
N THR A 252 -8.09 22.51 -4.55
CA THR A 252 -8.47 23.74 -5.25
C THR A 252 -9.74 24.41 -4.71
N GLY A 253 -10.30 23.91 -3.59
CA GLY A 253 -11.50 24.49 -2.97
C GLY A 253 -12.82 24.30 -3.74
N LYS A 254 -12.91 23.31 -4.64
CA LYS A 254 -14.09 22.99 -5.46
C LYS A 254 -14.78 21.67 -5.12
N ALA A 255 -14.28 20.87 -4.17
CA ALA A 255 -14.87 19.57 -3.84
C ALA A 255 -16.36 19.65 -3.49
N LYS A 256 -16.78 20.63 -2.67
CA LYS A 256 -18.19 20.80 -2.30
C LYS A 256 -19.09 21.05 -3.53
N SER A 257 -18.70 21.98 -4.39
CA SER A 257 -19.43 22.27 -5.64
C SER A 257 -19.48 21.04 -6.55
N PHE A 258 -18.37 20.32 -6.67
CA PHE A 258 -18.28 19.10 -7.45
C PHE A 258 -19.27 18.01 -6.98
N LEU A 259 -19.32 17.74 -5.67
CA LEU A 259 -20.24 16.75 -5.11
C LEU A 259 -21.71 17.15 -5.31
N ILE A 260 -22.03 18.44 -5.14
CA ILE A 260 -23.38 18.96 -5.40
C ILE A 260 -23.75 18.75 -6.87
N ASP A 261 -22.86 19.13 -7.79
CA ASP A 261 -23.14 19.06 -9.23
C ASP A 261 -23.30 17.62 -9.71
N LEU A 262 -22.48 16.69 -9.21
CA LEU A 262 -22.64 15.26 -9.50
C LEU A 262 -23.97 14.73 -8.97
N GLY A 263 -24.34 15.12 -7.73
CA GLY A 263 -25.62 14.72 -7.15
C GLY A 263 -26.81 15.24 -7.94
N VAL A 264 -26.78 16.50 -8.39
CA VAL A 264 -27.83 17.09 -9.23
C VAL A 264 -27.89 16.41 -10.60
N ALA A 265 -26.75 16.18 -11.25
CA ALA A 265 -26.71 15.49 -12.54
C ALA A 265 -27.25 14.06 -12.48
N GLU A 266 -27.07 13.37 -11.35
CA GLU A 266 -27.68 12.05 -11.13
C GLU A 266 -29.19 12.16 -10.88
N LEU A 267 -29.66 13.16 -10.12
CA LEU A 267 -31.09 13.41 -9.94
C LEU A 267 -31.79 13.66 -11.28
N ASP A 268 -31.22 14.52 -12.11
CA ASP A 268 -31.76 14.86 -13.44
C ASP A 268 -31.79 13.63 -14.39
N ARG A 269 -30.93 12.63 -14.19
CA ARG A 269 -30.94 11.37 -14.97
C ARG A 269 -32.10 10.45 -14.60
N PHE A 270 -32.62 10.55 -13.37
CA PHE A 270 -33.48 9.53 -12.79
C PHE A 270 -34.90 9.99 -12.43
N ASP A 271 -35.41 11.08 -13.02
CA ASP A 271 -36.78 11.64 -12.84
C ASP A 271 -37.78 10.75 -12.05
N GLU A 272 -38.21 9.60 -12.60
CA GLU A 272 -39.21 8.69 -11.99
C GLU A 272 -38.63 7.42 -11.32
N HIS A 273 -37.31 7.21 -11.34
CA HIS A 273 -36.63 6.01 -10.84
C HIS A 273 -35.69 6.30 -9.66
N GLU A 274 -36.20 7.02 -8.66
CA GLU A 274 -35.45 7.41 -7.45
C GLU A 274 -34.72 6.24 -6.75
N ALA A 275 -35.28 5.03 -6.86
CA ALA A 275 -34.71 3.81 -6.28
C ALA A 275 -33.34 3.38 -6.85
N LEU A 276 -32.90 3.96 -7.98
CA LEU A 276 -31.63 3.66 -8.67
C LEU A 276 -30.50 4.66 -8.38
N ILE A 277 -30.82 5.87 -7.89
CA ILE A 277 -29.89 7.00 -7.70
C ILE A 277 -28.65 6.62 -6.85
N PHE A 278 -28.81 5.73 -5.87
CA PHE A 278 -27.74 5.32 -4.95
C PHE A 278 -27.28 3.86 -5.13
N ARG A 279 -27.72 3.18 -6.20
CA ARG A 279 -27.40 1.76 -6.45
C ARG A 279 -26.46 1.54 -7.61
N GLU A 280 -26.32 2.51 -8.50
CA GLU A 280 -25.42 2.37 -9.65
C GLU A 280 -23.96 2.66 -9.29
N ASN A 281 -23.06 1.99 -9.99
CA ASN A 281 -21.63 2.30 -9.97
C ASN A 281 -21.39 3.55 -10.84
N THR A 282 -21.78 4.71 -10.34
CA THR A 282 -21.57 6.03 -10.96
C THR A 282 -20.42 6.76 -10.27
N LEU A 283 -19.89 7.82 -10.88
CA LEU A 283 -18.85 8.63 -10.24
C LEU A 283 -19.41 9.38 -9.02
N ALA A 284 -20.70 9.71 -9.02
CA ALA A 284 -21.34 10.39 -7.90
C ALA A 284 -21.34 9.54 -6.63
N THR A 285 -21.80 8.28 -6.72
CA THR A 285 -21.83 7.38 -5.57
C THR A 285 -20.43 7.10 -5.04
N LYS A 286 -19.44 6.94 -5.92
CA LYS A 286 -18.04 6.75 -5.53
C LYS A 286 -17.37 8.00 -4.95
N ALA A 287 -17.75 9.19 -5.40
CA ALA A 287 -17.18 10.45 -4.91
C ALA A 287 -17.70 10.81 -3.51
N ILE A 288 -18.94 10.43 -3.17
CA ILE A 288 -19.53 10.66 -1.85
C ILE A 288 -18.85 9.82 -0.76
N ASP A 289 -18.33 8.64 -1.11
CA ASP A 289 -17.67 7.72 -0.18
C ASP A 289 -16.23 8.15 0.20
N GLU A 290 -15.63 9.13 -0.50
CA GLU A 290 -14.23 9.60 -0.35
C GLU A 290 -14.11 10.88 0.50
#